data_AF-G6C6D0-F1
#
_entry.id   AF-G6C6D0-F1
#
_cell.length_a   1.000
_cell.length_b   1.000
_cell.length_c   1.000
_cell.angle_alpha   90.00
_cell.angle_beta   90.00
_cell.angle_gamma   90.00
#
_symmetry.space_group_name_H-M   'P 1'
#
loop_
_entity.id
_entity.type
_entity.pdbx_description
1 polymer ?
#
loop_
_entity_poly.entity_id
_entity_poly.type
_entity_poly.pdbx_seq_one_letter_code
_entity_poly.pdbx_strand_id
1 'polypeptide(L)' 'MNKFLNPDLSEFKKLEKERVIKELEKAIQKAEAEERRSDVEKLKKELKDLTHESLLDKFKKNSVMY' A
#
# COMPACT_ATOMS: atom_id res chain seq x y z
N MET A 1 3.12 1.20 34.19
CA MET A 1 3.54 0.59 32.91
C MET A 1 2.53 0.99 31.84
N ASN A 2 2.91 1.90 30.94
CA ASN A 2 2.04 2.44 29.89
C ASN A 2 1.60 1.34 28.92
N LYS A 3 0.37 0.85 29.08
CA LYS A 3 -0.29 -0.09 28.14
C LYS A 3 -0.96 0.62 26.95
N PHE A 4 -0.65 1.90 26.73
CA PHE A 4 -1.21 2.77 25.70
C PHE A 4 -0.17 3.22 24.67
N LEU A 5 0.75 2.33 24.25
CA LEU A 5 1.56 2.61 23.07
C LEU A 5 0.67 2.43 21.81
N ASN A 6 -0.19 3.41 21.60
CA ASN A 6 -0.81 3.84 20.33
C ASN A 6 -1.48 2.76 19.46
N PRO A 7 -2.71 2.31 19.78
CA PRO A 7 -3.56 1.64 18.79
C PRO A 7 -3.88 2.56 17.59
N ASP A 8 -4.04 3.87 17.85
CA ASP A 8 -4.38 4.88 16.84
C ASP A 8 -3.35 5.03 15.71
N LEU A 9 -2.04 5.08 16.00
CA LEU A 9 -1.05 5.30 14.94
C LEU A 9 -0.97 4.13 13.95
N SER A 10 -1.18 2.89 14.43
CA SER A 10 -1.11 1.72 13.56
C SER A 10 -2.38 1.56 12.73
N GLU A 11 -3.55 1.88 13.28
CA GLU A 11 -4.80 1.89 12.53
C GLU A 11 -4.84 3.05 11.54
N PHE A 12 -4.36 4.23 11.93
CA PHE A 12 -4.21 5.37 11.05
C PHE A 12 -3.31 5.05 9.86
N LYS A 13 -2.14 4.44 10.09
CA LYS A 13 -1.25 4.00 9.00
C LYS A 13 -1.88 2.96 8.07
N LYS A 14 -2.74 2.08 8.59
CA LYS A 14 -3.48 1.11 7.76
C LYS A 14 -4.56 1.80 6.92
N LEU A 15 -5.32 2.70 7.54
CA LEU A 15 -6.35 3.49 6.87
C LEU A 15 -5.78 4.43 5.80
N GLU A 16 -4.65 5.06 6.06
CA GLU A 16 -3.94 5.92 5.10
C GLU A 16 -3.45 5.10 3.91
N LYS A 17 -2.82 3.93 4.14
CA LYS A 17 -2.44 3.01 3.06
C LYS A 17 -3.65 2.56 2.23
N GLU A 18 -4.77 2.25 2.88
CA GLU A 18 -5.99 1.84 2.18
C GLU A 18 -6.57 2.98 1.31
N ARG A 19 -6.50 4.23 1.78
CA ARG A 19 -6.89 5.41 0.99
C ARG A 19 -5.98 5.60 -0.23
N VAL A 20 -4.67 5.51 -0.05
CA VAL A 20 -3.68 5.64 -1.14
C VAL A 20 -3.91 4.56 -2.21
N ILE A 21 -4.17 3.32 -1.78
CA ILE A 21 -4.51 2.20 -2.68
C ILE A 21 -5.77 2.53 -3.50
N LYS A 22 -6.85 3.01 -2.85
CA LYS A 22 -8.10 3.38 -3.55
C LYS A 22 -7.91 4.53 -4.54
N GLU A 23 -7.08 5.52 -4.21
CA GLU A 23 -6.77 6.61 -5.15
C GLU A 23 -5.99 6.12 -6.37
N LEU A 24 -5.01 5.24 -6.17
CA LEU A 24 -4.25 4.63 -7.26
C LEU A 24 -5.13 3.74 -8.15
N GLU A 25 -6.03 2.93 -7.58
CA GLU A 25 -7.01 2.15 -8.34
C GLU A 25 -7.90 3.05 -9.22
N LYS A 26 -8.36 4.18 -8.67
CA LYS A 26 -9.16 5.15 -9.43
C LYS A 26 -8.36 5.82 -10.54
N ALA A 27 -7.08 6.14 -10.30
CA ALA A 27 -6.18 6.68 -11.31
C ALA A 27 -5.93 5.67 -12.44
N ILE A 28 -5.78 4.38 -12.11
CA ILE A 28 -5.67 3.29 -13.08
C ILE A 28 -6.93 3.21 -13.93
N GLN A 29 -8.11 3.18 -13.31
CA GLN A 29 -9.38 3.12 -14.06
C GLN A 29 -9.56 4.30 -15.00
N LYS A 30 -9.18 5.51 -14.56
CA LYS A 30 -9.20 6.70 -15.41
C LYS A 30 -8.21 6.59 -16.57
N ALA A 31 -6.99 6.13 -16.32
CA ALA A 31 -5.98 5.92 -17.36
C ALA A 31 -6.38 4.81 -18.34
N GLU A 32 -7.05 3.75 -17.88
CA GLU A 32 -7.63 2.69 -18.72
C GLU A 32 -8.76 3.25 -19.60
N ALA A 33 -9.63 4.09 -19.04
CA ALA A 33 -10.70 4.75 -19.78
C ALA A 33 -10.18 5.74 -20.84
N GLU A 34 -9.02 6.35 -20.60
CA GLU A 34 -8.31 7.22 -21.55
C GLU A 34 -7.35 6.43 -22.47
N GLU A 35 -7.39 5.09 -22.44
CA GLU A 35 -6.52 4.16 -23.20
C GLU A 35 -5.01 4.44 -23.04
N ARG A 36 -4.60 5.12 -21.96
CA ARG A 36 -3.20 5.45 -21.65
C ARG A 36 -2.47 4.25 -21.05
N ARG A 37 -2.22 3.24 -21.88
CA ARG A 37 -1.61 1.95 -21.48
C ARG A 37 -0.29 2.11 -20.71
N SER A 38 0.55 3.09 -21.09
CA SER A 38 1.81 3.39 -20.39
C SER A 38 1.59 3.88 -18.95
N ASP A 39 0.55 4.69 -18.72
CA ASP A 39 0.24 5.21 -17.38
C ASP A 39 -0.39 4.12 -16.52
N VAL A 40 -1.25 3.30 -17.11
CA VAL A 40 -1.85 2.12 -16.45
C VAL A 40 -0.78 1.16 -15.94
N GLU A 41 0.24 0.85 -16.76
CA GLU A 41 1.31 -0.07 -16.38
C GLU A 41 2.19 0.47 -15.25
N LYS A 42 2.52 1.77 -15.28
CA LYS A 42 3.23 2.45 -14.19
C LYS A 42 2.44 2.43 -12.89
N LEU A 43 1.16 2.83 -12.94
CA LEU A 43 0.31 2.88 -11.76
C LEU A 43 0.05 1.48 -11.17
N LYS A 44 -0.10 0.44 -12.00
CA LYS A 44 -0.19 -0.95 -11.53
C LYS A 44 1.08 -1.42 -10.83
N LYS A 45 2.25 -0.98 -11.28
CA LYS A 45 3.54 -1.28 -10.64
C LYS A 45 3.66 -0.59 -9.27
N GLU A 46 3.30 0.69 -9.20
CA GLU A 46 3.27 1.44 -7.92
C GLU A 46 2.29 0.82 -6.91
N LEU A 47 1.09 0.43 -7.36
CA LEU A 47 0.10 -0.25 -6.52
C LEU A 47 0.65 -1.59 -5.97
N LYS A 48 1.35 -2.33 -6.82
CA LYS A 48 1.99 -3.59 -6.46
C LYS A 48 3.12 -3.36 -5.46
N ASP A 49 3.97 -2.36 -5.65
CA ASP A 49 5.07 -2.03 -4.73
C ASP A 49 4.53 -1.58 -3.36
N LEU A 50 3.49 -0.74 -3.30
CA LEU A 50 2.81 -0.33 -2.06
C LEU A 50 2.22 -1.52 -1.28
N THR A 51 1.71 -2.52 -2.00
CA THR A 51 1.16 -3.75 -1.40
C THR A 51 2.28 -4.73 -1.00
N HIS A 52 3.31 -4.86 -1.83
CA HIS A 52 4.45 -5.76 -1.59
C HIS A 52 5.40 -5.24 -0.52
N GLU A 53 5.58 -3.93 -0.34
CA GLU A 53 6.38 -3.39 0.75
C GLU A 53 5.78 -3.82 2.10
N SER A 54 4.45 -3.85 2.21
CA SER A 54 3.72 -4.39 3.36
C SER A 54 3.95 -5.91 3.57
N LEU A 55 4.14 -6.67 2.49
CA LEU A 55 4.46 -8.10 2.53
C LEU A 55 5.94 -8.36 2.83
N LEU A 56 6.87 -7.62 2.22
CA LEU A 56 8.31 -7.67 2.43
C LEU A 56 8.67 -7.21 3.85
N ASP A 57 8.01 -6.21 4.41
CA ASP A 57 8.18 -5.83 5.82
C ASP A 57 7.73 -6.95 6.77
N LYS A 58 6.60 -7.61 6.47
CA LYS A 58 6.14 -8.79 7.21
C LYS A 58 7.13 -9.95 7.08
N PHE A 59 7.60 -10.24 5.87
CA PHE A 59 8.54 -11.32 5.59
C PHE A 59 9.92 -11.05 6.19
N LYS A 60 10.45 -9.82 6.14
CA LYS A 60 11.72 -9.44 6.78
C LYS A 60 11.63 -9.56 8.30
N LYS A 61 10.52 -9.12 8.93
CA LYS A 61 10.31 -9.34 10.37
C LYS A 61 10.27 -10.82 10.75
N ASN A 62 9.65 -11.66 9.93
CA ASN A 62 9.63 -13.11 10.15
C ASN A 62 10.98 -13.78 9.83
N SER A 63 11.74 -13.25 8.88
CA SER A 63 13.03 -13.80 8.44
C SER A 63 14.20 -13.44 9.36
N VAL A 64 14.07 -12.41 10.19
CA VAL A 64 15.09 -12.01 11.19
C VAL A 64 14.88 -12.72 12.55
N MET A 65 13.77 -13.47 12.73
CA MET A 65 13.63 -14.43 13.82
C MET A 65 14.13 -15.82 13.37
N TYR A 66 15.45 -16.00 13.27
CA TYR A 66 16.13 -17.30 13.41
C TYR A 66 17.61 -17.07 13.70
#